data_AF-A0A960EPS8-F1
#
_entry.id   AF-A0A960EPS8-F1
#
_cell.length_a   1.000
_cell.length_b   1.000
_cell.length_c   1.000
_cell.angle_alpha   90.00
_cell.angle_beta   90.00
_cell.angle_gamma   90.00
#
_symmetry.space_group_name_H-M   'P 1'
#
loop_
_entity.id
_entity.type
_entity.pdbx_description
1 polymer ?
#
loop_
_entity_poly.entity_id
_entity_poly.type
_entity_poly.pdbx_seq_one_letter_code
_entity_poly.pdbx_strand_id
1 'polypeptide(L)' 'MLGNITLIPVVGVPEIRPGDDLARLILAAAQATAPIADGDCLVVTQKVVSKA' A
#
# COMPACT_ATOMS: atom_id res chain seq x y z
N MET A 1 -20.33 -0.01 20.27
CA MET A 1 -19.01 0.65 20.22
C MET A 1 -18.88 1.21 18.82
N LEU A 2 -18.82 2.54 18.66
CA LEU A 2 -18.58 3.13 17.33
C LEU A 2 -17.06 3.15 17.13
N GLY A 3 -16.56 2.38 16.17
CA GLY A 3 -15.15 2.42 15.77
C GLY A 3 -14.89 3.62 14.85
N ASN A 4 -13.67 4.18 14.91
CA ASN A 4 -13.21 5.11 13.89
C ASN A 4 -12.59 4.32 12.71
N ILE A 5 -12.72 4.87 11.51
CA ILE A 5 -12.05 4.37 10.32
C ILE A 5 -11.25 5.53 9.74
N THR A 6 -9.97 5.29 9.48
CA THR A 6 -9.07 6.25 8.84
C THR A 6 -8.64 5.69 7.50
N LEU A 7 -8.65 6.52 6.45
CA LEU A 7 -8.14 6.18 5.14
C LEU A 7 -6.86 6.98 4.90
N ILE A 8 -5.74 6.27 4.76
CA ILE A 8 -4.43 6.90 4.57
C ILE A 8 -3.91 6.55 3.17
N PRO A 9 -3.64 7.54 2.30
CA PRO A 9 -3.07 7.27 1.00
C PRO A 9 -1.58 6.86 1.13
N VAL A 10 -1.18 5.83 0.39
CA VAL A 10 0.24 5.50 0.19
C VAL A 10 0.74 6.29 -1.01
N VAL A 11 1.51 7.36 -0.76
CA VAL A 11 2.07 8.21 -1.82
C VAL A 11 3.53 7.83 -2.11
N GLY A 12 4.01 8.17 -3.30
CA GLY A 12 5.41 7.91 -3.69
C GLY A 12 5.69 6.49 -4.20
N VAL A 13 4.65 5.68 -4.45
CA VAL A 13 4.81 4.38 -5.14
C VAL A 13 5.24 4.63 -6.60
N PRO A 14 6.31 3.99 -7.09
CA PRO A 14 6.77 4.17 -8.47
C PRO A 14 5.84 3.45 -9.47
N GLU A 15 6.09 3.66 -10.77
CA GLU A 15 5.41 2.88 -11.82
C GLU A 15 5.77 1.40 -11.70
N ILE A 16 4.75 0.55 -11.58
CA ILE A 16 4.89 -0.90 -11.45
C ILE A 16 5.15 -1.55 -12.81
N ARG A 17 6.12 -2.47 -12.84
CA ARG A 17 6.58 -3.24 -13.99
C ARG A 17 6.48 -4.76 -13.73
N PRO A 18 6.50 -5.59 -14.80
CA PRO A 18 6.58 -7.04 -14.66
C PRO A 18 7.80 -7.51 -13.86
N GLY A 19 7.54 -8.38 -12.88
CA GLY A 19 8.53 -8.93 -11.97
C GLY A 19 8.79 -8.07 -10.72
N ASP A 20 8.10 -6.94 -10.56
CA ASP A 20 8.28 -6.08 -9.38
C ASP A 20 7.72 -6.73 -8.11
N ASP A 21 8.46 -6.62 -7.01
CA ASP A 21 7.94 -6.96 -5.68
C ASP A 21 7.03 -5.84 -5.17
N LEU A 22 5.74 -6.00 -5.45
CA LEU A 22 4.71 -5.02 -5.08
C LEU A 22 4.67 -4.76 -3.56
N ALA A 23 4.85 -5.81 -2.74
CA ALA A 23 4.79 -5.67 -1.28
C ALA A 23 5.95 -4.80 -0.77
N ARG A 24 7.17 -5.06 -1.26
CA ARG A 24 8.36 -4.28 -0.92
C ARG A 24 8.23 -2.82 -1.35
N LEU A 25 7.71 -2.56 -2.54
CA LEU A 25 7.53 -1.20 -3.06
C LEU A 25 6.49 -0.41 -2.25
N ILE A 26 5.37 -1.04 -1.90
CA ILE A 26 4.33 -0.40 -1.09
C ILE A 26 4.84 -0.13 0.33
N LEU A 27 5.55 -1.08 0.96
CA LEU A 27 6.12 -0.89 2.29
C LEU A 27 7.12 0.27 2.33
N ALA A 28 7.98 0.38 1.32
CA ALA A 28 8.92 1.49 1.22
C ALA A 28 8.21 2.85 1.09
N ALA A 29 7.13 2.91 0.31
CA ALA A 29 6.33 4.14 0.18
C ALA A 29 5.55 4.47 1.46
N ALA A 30 4.98 3.47 2.13
CA ALA A 30 4.20 3.65 3.36
C ALA A 30 5.04 4.20 4.52
N GLN A 31 6.34 3.85 4.60
CA GLN A 31 7.25 4.41 5.61
C GLN A 31 7.31 5.94 5.59
N ALA A 32 7.11 6.57 4.43
CA ALA A 32 7.11 8.03 4.30
C ALA A 32 5.77 8.70 4.64
N THR A 33 4.66 7.94 4.70
CA THR A 33 3.31 8.47 4.94
C THR A 33 2.75 8.05 6.29
N ALA A 34 2.65 6.74 6.53
CA ALA A 34 2.18 6.16 7.77
C ALA A 34 2.72 4.72 7.90
N PRO A 35 3.41 4.37 9.00
CA PRO A 35 3.78 3.00 9.28
C PRO A 35 2.56 2.09 9.32
N ILE A 36 2.64 0.94 8.65
CA ILE A 36 1.59 -0.10 8.69
C ILE A 36 1.68 -0.82 10.03
N ALA A 37 0.56 -0.98 10.71
CA ALA A 37 0.45 -1.66 12.00
C ALA A 37 -0.44 -2.92 11.90
N ASP A 38 -0.35 -3.78 12.93
CA ASP A 38 -1.20 -4.95 13.04
C ASP A 38 -2.68 -4.53 13.10
N GLY A 39 -3.51 -5.17 12.26
CA GLY A 39 -4.93 -4.86 12.12
C GLY A 39 -5.25 -3.87 11.00
N ASP A 40 -4.24 -3.29 10.33
CA ASP A 40 -4.46 -2.45 9.16
C ASP A 40 -4.83 -3.28 7.91
N CYS A 41 -5.61 -2.65 7.03
CA CYS A 41 -5.99 -3.20 5.73
C CYS A 41 -5.27 -2.45 4.61
N LEU A 42 -4.44 -3.16 3.84
CA LEU A 42 -3.85 -2.62 2.62
C LEU A 42 -4.80 -2.83 1.43
N VAL A 43 -5.21 -1.73 0.80
CA VAL A 43 -6.08 -1.75 -0.38
C VAL A 43 -5.27 -1.39 -1.62
N VAL A 44 -5.21 -2.31 -2.58
CA VAL A 44 -4.51 -2.11 -3.87
C VAL A 44 -5.48 -2.27 -5.03
N THR A 45 -5.29 -1.50 -6.08
CA THR A 45 -6.08 -1.68 -7.31
C THR A 45 -5.60 -2.92 -8.07
N GLN A 46 -6.49 -3.59 -8.80
CA GLN A 46 -6.11 -4.81 -9.53
C GLN A 46 -4.98 -4.57 -10.54
N LYS A 47 -4.91 -3.37 -11.12
CA LYS A 47 -4.00 -3.05 -12.24
C LYS A 47 -2.54 -3.29 -11.86
N VAL A 48 -2.15 -2.90 -10.64
CA VAL A 48 -0.76 -3.08 -10.19
C VAL A 48 -0.45 -4.53 -9.87
N VAL A 49 -1.44 -5.28 -9.37
CA VAL A 49 -1.29 -6.72 -9.09
C VAL A 49 -1.14 -7.52 -10.39
N SER A 50 -1.89 -7.17 -11.45
CA SER A 50 -1.77 -7.85 -12.75
C SER A 50 -0.49 -7.50 -13.51
N LYS A 51 0.20 -6.43 -13.13
CA LYS A 51 1.46 -6.01 -13.76
C LYS A 51 2.67 -6.63 -13.10
N ALA A 52 2.70 -6.67 -11.77
CA ALA A 52 3.80 -7.15 -10.96
C ALA A 52 4.11 -8.62 -11.24
#